data_AF-A0A2V9X439-F1
#
_entry.id   AF-A0A2V9X439-F1
#
_cell.length_a   1.000
_cell.length_b   1.000
_cell.length_c   1.000
_cell.angle_alpha   90.00
_cell.angle_beta   90.00
_cell.angle_gamma   90.00
#
_symmetry.space_group_name_H-M   'P 1'
#
loop_
_entity.id
_entity.type
_entity.pdbx_description
1 polymer ?
#
loop_
_entity_poly.entity_id
_entity_poly.type
_entity_poly.pdbx_seq_one_letter_code
_entity_poly.pdbx_strand_id
1 'polypeptide(L)'
;MPAPNLTTLRQQLERTIGPTPWYWKSFPAFRSLRGQRFVWTHHGDQGPVAYLITLALEQEPDQPRLAFNTYCRPFPVPPHHLGIWCPEASSIRLTCFDLDQLKSFSLAEIAGWFKQSTDRIYSASAPLADFEVPCTQPPGMHQIEVPPELATVDELIVPTSYKALSSDHPAFALFVFYLQAGLVQVLPQKWFTAAQYQVGKQWIPRAARDRESNRLFGECFGVGTFLLEEDGCTLAEWIEKGV
;
A
#
# COMPACT_ATOMS: atom_id res chain seq x y z
N MET A 1 -16.43 -2.16 24.04
CA MET A 1 -15.28 -2.81 23.38
C MET A 1 -14.03 -2.62 24.23
N PRO A 2 -13.04 -3.53 24.20
CA PRO A 2 -11.79 -3.34 24.94
C PRO A 2 -11.04 -2.09 24.44
N ALA A 3 -10.39 -1.38 25.37
CA ALA A 3 -9.55 -0.24 25.02
C ALA A 3 -8.28 -0.75 24.30
N PRO A 4 -7.86 -0.14 23.19
CA PRO A 4 -6.70 -0.61 22.44
C PRO A 4 -5.41 -0.45 23.24
N ASN A 5 -4.55 -1.46 23.19
CA ASN A 5 -3.23 -1.42 23.82
C ASN A 5 -2.24 -0.66 22.91
N LEU A 6 -1.87 0.56 23.31
CA LEU A 6 -1.00 1.44 22.52
C LEU A 6 0.37 0.84 22.17
N THR A 7 0.96 0.04 23.05
CA THR A 7 2.22 -0.66 22.77
C THR A 7 2.03 -1.70 21.67
N THR A 8 0.93 -2.44 21.73
CA THR A 8 0.55 -3.41 20.69
C THR A 8 0.31 -2.71 19.35
N LEU A 9 -0.37 -1.56 19.33
CA LEU A 9 -0.62 -0.80 18.11
C LEU A 9 0.67 -0.34 17.45
N ARG A 10 1.65 0.15 18.23
CA ARG A 10 2.97 0.52 17.68
C ARG A 10 3.68 -0.67 17.03
N GLN A 11 3.68 -1.83 17.68
CA GLN A 11 4.29 -3.05 17.13
C GLN A 11 3.57 -3.54 15.86
N GLN A 12 2.24 -3.42 15.80
CA GLN A 12 1.48 -3.74 14.58
C GLN A 12 1.81 -2.73 13.47
N LEU A 13 1.94 -1.45 13.77
CA LEU A 13 2.27 -0.40 12.80
C LEU A 13 3.64 -0.63 12.17
N GLU A 14 4.65 -1.01 12.96
CA GLU A 14 6.00 -1.33 12.46
C GLU A 14 5.99 -2.44 11.41
N ARG A 15 5.05 -3.39 11.52
CA ARG A 15 4.84 -4.50 10.57
C ARG A 15 3.88 -4.14 9.44
N THR A 16 3.21 -3.00 9.53
CA THR A 16 2.27 -2.55 8.51
C THR A 16 3.06 -1.98 7.33
N ILE A 17 2.74 -2.51 6.16
CA ILE A 17 3.38 -2.16 4.90
C ILE A 17 3.08 -0.70 4.55
N GLY A 18 4.14 0.09 4.37
CA GLY A 18 4.09 1.44 3.81
C GLY A 18 4.66 1.50 2.38
N PRO A 19 4.69 2.68 1.76
CA PRO A 19 5.18 2.85 0.39
C PRO A 19 6.68 2.58 0.24
N THR A 20 7.06 2.07 -0.94
CA THR A 20 8.44 1.97 -1.42
C THR A 20 9.07 3.35 -1.65
N PRO A 21 10.37 3.58 -1.35
CA PRO A 21 11.30 2.72 -0.59
C PRO A 21 11.34 3.00 0.91
N TRP A 22 10.64 4.02 1.39
CA TRP A 22 10.79 4.54 2.75
C TRP A 22 10.43 3.52 3.85
N TYR A 23 9.51 2.60 3.56
CA TYR A 23 9.03 1.62 4.53
C TYR A 23 9.56 0.20 4.27
N TRP A 24 10.62 0.05 3.45
CA TRP A 24 11.08 -1.27 2.98
C TRP A 24 11.56 -2.21 4.11
N LYS A 25 12.00 -1.66 5.26
CA LYS A 25 12.37 -2.43 6.47
C LYS A 25 11.21 -3.27 7.06
N SER A 26 9.97 -2.98 6.66
CA SER A 26 8.75 -3.67 7.14
C SER A 26 8.25 -4.77 6.20
N PHE A 27 8.88 -5.00 5.05
CA PHE A 27 8.34 -5.91 4.04
C PHE A 27 8.71 -7.37 4.29
N PRO A 28 7.73 -8.29 4.29
CA PRO A 28 8.02 -9.70 4.42
C PRO A 28 8.70 -10.23 3.15
N ALA A 29 9.60 -11.20 3.34
CA ALA A 29 10.02 -12.07 2.26
C ALA A 29 8.84 -12.93 1.82
N PHE A 30 8.76 -13.23 0.52
CA PHE A 30 7.70 -14.06 -0.04
C PHE A 30 8.19 -15.48 -0.30
N ARG A 31 7.27 -16.43 -0.26
CA ARG A 31 7.52 -17.81 -0.67
C ARG A 31 6.53 -18.18 -1.76
N SER A 32 7.03 -18.69 -2.88
CA SER A 32 6.16 -19.24 -3.92
C SER A 32 5.58 -20.59 -3.51
N LEU A 33 4.66 -21.12 -4.33
CA LEU A 33 4.07 -22.44 -4.11
C LEU A 33 5.15 -23.53 -4.10
N ARG A 34 6.20 -23.37 -4.91
CA ARG A 34 7.36 -24.27 -4.95
C ARG A 34 8.32 -24.11 -3.77
N GLY A 35 8.00 -23.25 -2.80
CA GLY A 35 8.81 -22.99 -1.61
C GLY A 35 10.03 -22.08 -1.87
N GLN A 36 10.18 -21.56 -3.09
CA GLN A 36 11.27 -20.63 -3.43
C GLN A 36 11.09 -19.32 -2.68
N ARG A 37 12.17 -18.82 -2.09
CA ARG A 37 12.16 -17.60 -1.29
C ARG A 37 12.53 -16.41 -2.16
N PHE A 38 11.68 -15.39 -2.15
CA PHE A 38 11.88 -14.13 -2.85
C PHE A 38 12.22 -13.02 -1.86
N VAL A 39 13.20 -12.20 -2.22
CA VAL A 39 13.74 -11.13 -1.38
C VAL A 39 13.73 -9.80 -2.13
N TRP A 40 13.46 -8.73 -1.37
CA TRP A 40 13.43 -7.36 -1.88
C TRP A 40 14.82 -6.73 -1.79
N THR A 41 15.23 -6.03 -2.83
CA THR A 41 16.48 -5.26 -2.88
C THR A 41 16.19 -3.80 -3.19
N HIS A 42 16.64 -2.89 -2.32
CA HIS A 42 16.63 -1.45 -2.58
C HIS A 42 17.98 -1.02 -3.17
N HIS A 43 17.95 -0.41 -4.35
CA HIS A 43 19.16 -0.06 -5.14
C HIS A 43 19.83 1.26 -4.74
N GLY A 44 19.42 1.87 -3.62
CA GLY A 44 19.97 3.14 -3.13
C GLY A 44 19.44 4.36 -3.88
N ASP A 45 20.10 5.49 -3.73
CA ASP A 45 19.67 6.81 -4.23
C ASP A 45 20.50 7.32 -5.42
N GLN A 46 21.51 6.55 -5.86
CA GLN A 46 22.44 6.91 -6.91
C GLN A 46 22.47 5.88 -8.05
N GLY A 47 22.89 6.32 -9.24
CA GLY A 47 23.07 5.46 -10.41
C GLY A 47 21.80 5.25 -11.25
N PRO A 48 21.89 4.38 -12.28
CA PRO A 48 20.84 4.20 -13.29
C PRO A 48 19.58 3.51 -12.75
N VAL A 49 19.68 2.77 -11.64
CA VAL A 49 18.57 2.06 -11.00
C VAL A 49 18.22 2.66 -9.63
N ALA A 50 18.64 3.91 -9.39
CA ALA A 50 18.34 4.63 -8.15
C ALA A 50 16.84 4.61 -7.83
N TYR A 51 16.51 4.48 -6.55
CA TYR A 51 15.17 4.44 -5.97
C TYR A 51 14.30 3.25 -6.39
N LEU A 52 14.81 2.37 -7.26
CA LEU A 52 14.11 1.15 -7.61
C LEU A 52 14.19 0.14 -6.46
N ILE A 53 13.10 -0.60 -6.34
CA ILE A 53 13.07 -1.81 -5.52
C ILE A 53 12.79 -2.97 -6.45
N THR A 54 13.59 -4.03 -6.33
CA THR A 54 13.39 -5.24 -7.11
C THR A 54 13.07 -6.43 -6.22
N LEU A 55 12.22 -7.32 -6.72
CA LEU A 55 12.01 -8.66 -6.18
C LEU A 55 12.84 -9.65 -6.99
N ALA A 56 13.66 -10.45 -6.33
CA ALA A 56 14.40 -11.54 -6.96
C ALA A 56 14.32 -12.80 -6.11
N LEU A 57 14.71 -13.94 -6.69
CA LEU A 57 14.95 -15.15 -5.90
C LEU A 57 16.17 -14.91 -4.99
N GLU A 58 16.11 -15.43 -3.77
CA GLU A 58 17.23 -15.32 -2.82
C GLU A 58 18.53 -15.92 -3.37
N GLN A 59 18.44 -16.96 -4.22
CA GLN A 59 19.59 -17.59 -4.87
C GLN A 59 20.08 -16.85 -6.13
N GLU A 60 19.27 -15.94 -6.69
CA GLU A 60 19.55 -15.22 -7.95
C GLU A 60 19.28 -13.71 -7.77
N PRO A 61 19.93 -13.02 -6.82
CA PRO A 61 19.60 -11.63 -6.48
C PRO A 61 19.81 -10.64 -7.63
N ASP A 62 20.70 -10.96 -8.58
CA ASP A 62 21.00 -10.14 -9.75
C ASP A 62 20.04 -10.38 -10.94
N GLN A 63 19.05 -11.27 -10.76
CA GLN A 63 18.01 -11.57 -11.76
C GLN A 63 16.63 -11.14 -11.23
N PRO A 64 16.34 -9.82 -11.22
CA PRO A 64 15.05 -9.32 -10.78
C PRO A 64 13.91 -9.86 -11.64
N ARG A 65 12.76 -10.04 -10.99
CA ARG A 65 11.52 -10.61 -11.54
C ARG A 65 10.33 -9.67 -11.43
N LEU A 66 10.42 -8.71 -10.49
CA LEU A 66 9.57 -7.53 -10.41
C LEU A 66 10.43 -6.32 -10.04
N ALA A 67 10.07 -5.15 -10.53
CA ALA A 67 10.64 -3.89 -10.08
C ALA A 67 9.54 -2.86 -9.84
N PHE A 68 9.67 -2.09 -8.76
CA PHE A 68 8.75 -1.03 -8.41
C PHE A 68 9.47 0.30 -8.32
N ASN A 69 8.76 1.36 -8.65
CA ASN A 69 9.12 2.70 -8.24
C ASN A 69 8.31 3.16 -7.01
N THR A 70 8.37 4.45 -6.69
CA THR A 70 7.79 5.03 -5.47
C THR A 70 6.27 4.78 -5.35
N TYR A 71 5.77 4.73 -4.12
CA TYR A 71 4.34 4.58 -3.77
C TYR A 71 3.69 3.22 -4.04
N CYS A 72 4.44 2.21 -4.47
CA CYS A 72 3.95 0.84 -4.55
C CYS A 72 3.89 0.21 -3.16
N ARG A 73 2.89 -0.65 -2.94
CA ARG A 73 2.71 -1.41 -1.69
C ARG A 73 2.29 -2.83 -2.01
N PRO A 74 3.22 -3.80 -1.97
CA PRO A 74 2.85 -5.20 -2.06
C PRO A 74 2.04 -5.66 -0.85
N PHE A 75 1.23 -6.68 -1.05
CA PHE A 75 0.46 -7.35 -0.01
C PHE A 75 0.34 -8.85 -0.35
N PRO A 76 0.26 -9.74 0.66
CA PRO A 76 0.08 -11.15 0.40
C PRO A 76 -1.32 -11.42 -0.15
N VAL A 77 -1.40 -12.28 -1.16
CA VAL A 77 -2.65 -12.80 -1.70
C VAL A 77 -2.63 -14.32 -1.53
N PRO A 78 -3.31 -14.86 -0.51
CA PRO A 78 -3.29 -16.29 -0.25
C PRO A 78 -3.79 -17.11 -1.46
N PRO A 79 -3.24 -18.31 -1.70
CA PRO A 79 -2.21 -18.96 -0.88
C PRO A 79 -0.77 -18.53 -1.22
N HIS A 80 -0.46 -18.14 -2.46
CA HIS A 80 0.93 -17.93 -2.92
C HIS A 80 1.12 -16.78 -3.92
N HIS A 81 0.13 -15.91 -4.08
CA HIS A 81 0.22 -14.78 -4.99
C HIS A 81 0.72 -13.52 -4.28
N LEU A 82 1.23 -12.61 -5.09
CA LEU A 82 1.67 -11.28 -4.65
C LEU A 82 0.71 -10.24 -5.24
N GLY A 83 -0.01 -9.56 -4.38
CA GLY A 83 -0.75 -8.36 -4.74
C GLY A 83 0.16 -7.14 -4.65
N ILE A 84 -0.04 -6.14 -5.51
CA ILE A 84 0.58 -4.81 -5.39
C ILE A 84 -0.51 -3.78 -5.66
N TRP A 85 -0.60 -2.78 -4.78
CA TRP A 85 -1.39 -1.61 -5.07
C TRP A 85 -0.52 -0.36 -5.18
N CYS A 86 -0.92 0.55 -6.07
CA CYS A 86 -0.35 1.89 -6.17
C CYS A 86 -1.45 2.93 -6.45
N PRO A 87 -1.34 4.13 -5.87
CA PRO A 87 -2.32 5.19 -6.09
C PRO A 87 -2.04 5.90 -7.41
N GLU A 88 -2.88 5.76 -8.43
CA GLU A 88 -2.79 6.56 -9.65
C GLU A 88 -3.45 7.94 -9.50
N ALA A 89 -3.36 8.78 -10.53
CA ALA A 89 -3.83 10.16 -10.48
C ALA A 89 -5.32 10.28 -10.07
N SER A 90 -6.16 9.32 -10.50
CA SER A 90 -7.60 9.31 -10.22
C SER A 90 -8.16 7.95 -9.81
N SER A 91 -7.31 6.94 -9.66
CA SER A 91 -7.70 5.57 -9.34
C SER A 91 -6.69 4.91 -8.41
N ILE A 92 -7.10 3.82 -7.78
CA ILE A 92 -6.21 2.89 -7.08
C ILE A 92 -6.08 1.69 -8.01
N ARG A 93 -4.86 1.42 -8.47
CA ARG A 93 -4.57 0.23 -9.26
C ARG A 93 -4.17 -0.90 -8.33
N LEU A 94 -4.75 -2.08 -8.54
CA LEU A 94 -4.40 -3.32 -7.87
C LEU A 94 -3.99 -4.35 -8.91
N THR A 95 -2.81 -4.93 -8.74
CA THR A 95 -2.27 -5.98 -9.59
C THR A 95 -1.99 -7.24 -8.77
N CYS A 96 -2.11 -8.40 -9.39
CA CYS A 96 -1.82 -9.71 -8.79
C CYS A 96 -0.83 -10.48 -9.66
N PHE A 97 0.19 -11.05 -9.05
CA PHE A 97 1.22 -11.84 -9.73
C PHE A 97 1.36 -13.23 -9.12
N ASP A 98 1.56 -14.23 -9.97
CA ASP A 98 2.06 -15.55 -9.58
C ASP A 98 3.59 -15.50 -9.57
N LEU A 99 4.17 -15.66 -8.38
CA LEU A 99 5.62 -15.64 -8.17
C LEU A 99 6.36 -16.72 -8.99
N ASP A 100 5.75 -17.89 -9.20
CA ASP A 100 6.36 -19.00 -9.95
C ASP A 100 6.36 -18.74 -11.47
N GLN A 101 5.55 -17.77 -11.96
CA GLN A 101 5.46 -17.41 -13.38
C GLN A 101 6.21 -16.12 -13.74
N LEU A 102 6.80 -15.43 -12.78
CA LEU A 102 7.56 -14.22 -13.03
C LEU A 102 8.85 -14.54 -13.80
N LYS A 103 9.02 -13.96 -14.99
CA LYS A 103 10.26 -14.04 -15.76
C LYS A 103 11.30 -13.10 -15.18
N SER A 104 12.56 -13.55 -15.18
CA SER A 104 13.67 -12.66 -14.86
C SER A 104 13.92 -11.67 -16.01
N PHE A 105 14.46 -10.52 -15.66
CA PHE A 105 14.98 -9.51 -16.57
C PHE A 105 16.30 -8.96 -16.01
N SER A 106 17.05 -8.25 -16.84
CA SER A 106 18.30 -7.62 -16.42
C SER A 106 18.08 -6.21 -15.87
N LEU A 107 18.93 -5.78 -14.92
CA LEU A 107 18.90 -4.39 -14.43
C LEU A 107 19.17 -3.35 -15.54
N ALA A 108 19.86 -3.76 -16.60
CA ALA A 108 20.11 -2.91 -17.76
C ALA A 108 18.81 -2.56 -18.51
N GLU A 109 17.81 -3.45 -18.53
CA GLU A 109 16.51 -3.22 -19.17
C GLU A 109 15.69 -2.14 -18.47
N ILE A 110 15.86 -2.00 -17.15
CA ILE A 110 15.15 -1.02 -16.32
C ILE A 110 16.00 0.18 -15.93
N ALA A 111 17.21 0.30 -16.50
CA ALA A 111 18.10 1.43 -16.27
C ALA A 111 17.45 2.73 -16.75
N GLY A 112 17.23 3.67 -15.83
CA GLY A 112 16.59 4.96 -16.11
C GLY A 112 15.07 4.90 -16.27
N TRP A 113 14.45 3.72 -16.21
CA TRP A 113 13.00 3.52 -16.39
C TRP A 113 12.17 4.42 -15.47
N PHE A 114 12.58 4.56 -14.20
CA PHE A 114 11.88 5.41 -13.23
C PHE A 114 11.76 6.88 -13.66
N LYS A 115 12.79 7.46 -14.29
CA LYS A 115 12.79 8.89 -14.64
C LYS A 115 11.90 9.18 -15.85
N GLN A 116 11.67 8.17 -16.69
CA GLN A 116 11.03 8.33 -17.99
C GLN A 116 9.62 7.74 -18.05
N SER A 117 9.24 6.86 -17.11
CA SER A 117 7.95 6.20 -17.09
C SER A 117 7.03 6.71 -15.98
N THR A 118 5.75 6.86 -16.32
CA THR A 118 4.66 7.00 -15.36
C THR A 118 4.29 5.66 -14.72
N ASP A 119 4.70 4.54 -15.32
CA ASP A 119 4.45 3.21 -14.81
C ASP A 119 5.21 2.96 -13.52
N ARG A 120 4.54 2.35 -12.55
CA ARG A 120 5.09 2.13 -11.22
C ARG A 120 5.54 0.73 -10.94
N ILE A 121 5.09 -0.19 -11.78
CA ILE A 121 5.36 -1.62 -11.67
C ILE A 121 5.92 -2.07 -13.02
N TYR A 122 7.10 -2.66 -12.98
CA TYR A 122 7.73 -3.32 -14.12
C TYR A 122 7.79 -4.83 -13.88
N SER A 123 7.35 -5.59 -14.87
CA SER A 123 7.50 -7.04 -14.93
C SER A 123 7.66 -7.49 -16.39
N ALA A 124 8.50 -8.50 -16.61
CA ALA A 124 8.57 -9.20 -17.90
C ALA A 124 7.44 -10.24 -18.08
N SER A 125 6.61 -10.45 -17.04
CA SER A 125 5.41 -11.29 -17.08
C SER A 125 4.15 -10.43 -16.94
N ALA A 126 3.07 -10.84 -17.61
CA ALA A 126 1.77 -10.22 -17.38
C ALA A 126 1.26 -10.54 -15.96
N PRO A 127 0.57 -9.61 -15.30
CA PRO A 127 -0.13 -9.93 -14.05
C PRO A 127 -1.26 -10.92 -14.32
N LEU A 128 -1.62 -11.73 -13.31
CA LEU A 128 -2.80 -12.58 -13.36
C LEU A 128 -4.09 -11.75 -13.35
N ALA A 129 -4.06 -10.62 -12.63
CA ALA A 129 -5.15 -9.67 -12.55
C ALA A 129 -4.60 -8.24 -12.47
N ASP A 130 -5.27 -7.31 -13.12
CA ASP A 130 -4.95 -5.88 -13.12
C ASP A 130 -6.26 -5.10 -13.22
N PHE A 131 -6.63 -4.38 -12.17
CA PHE A 131 -7.86 -3.59 -12.18
C PHE A 131 -7.71 -2.31 -11.37
N GLU A 132 -8.58 -1.35 -11.68
CA GLU A 132 -8.57 -0.03 -11.09
C GLU A 132 -9.89 0.30 -10.41
N VAL A 133 -9.81 0.95 -9.25
CA VAL A 133 -10.98 1.51 -8.55
C VAL A 133 -10.86 3.03 -8.49
N PRO A 134 -11.84 3.79 -8.99
CA PRO A 134 -11.78 5.25 -8.97
C PRO A 134 -11.69 5.83 -7.55
N CYS A 135 -10.82 6.83 -7.37
CA CYS A 135 -10.70 7.59 -6.12
C CYS A 135 -11.86 8.59 -5.91
N THR A 136 -12.79 8.68 -6.87
CA THR A 136 -13.93 9.62 -6.87
C THR A 136 -15.15 9.08 -6.15
N GLN A 137 -15.10 7.86 -5.61
CA GLN A 137 -16.22 7.27 -4.90
C GLN A 137 -16.64 8.13 -3.69
N PRO A 138 -17.94 8.34 -3.48
CA PRO A 138 -18.41 9.12 -2.34
C PRO A 138 -18.18 8.36 -1.03
N PRO A 139 -18.30 9.01 0.14
CA PRO A 139 -18.16 8.34 1.42
C PRO A 139 -19.19 7.20 1.56
N GLY A 140 -18.79 6.04 2.07
CA GLY A 140 -19.67 4.89 2.27
C GLY A 140 -19.17 3.60 1.61
N MET A 141 -20.07 2.61 1.52
CA MET A 141 -19.79 1.26 0.98
C MET A 141 -20.22 1.17 -0.48
N HIS A 142 -19.34 0.64 -1.34
CA HIS A 142 -19.56 0.49 -2.77
C HIS A 142 -19.23 -0.91 -3.25
N GLN A 143 -19.99 -1.40 -4.23
CA GLN A 143 -19.66 -2.62 -4.94
C GLN A 143 -18.56 -2.38 -5.96
N ILE A 144 -17.68 -3.36 -6.10
CA ILE A 144 -16.60 -3.38 -7.08
C ILE A 144 -16.52 -4.77 -7.71
N GLU A 145 -16.13 -4.81 -8.98
CA GLU A 145 -15.84 -6.06 -9.68
C GLU A 145 -14.41 -6.49 -9.32
N VAL A 146 -14.30 -7.52 -8.49
CA VAL A 146 -13.01 -8.03 -8.02
C VAL A 146 -12.60 -9.24 -8.85
N PRO A 147 -11.40 -9.23 -9.45
CA PRO A 147 -10.85 -10.41 -10.11
C PRO A 147 -10.76 -11.61 -9.16
N PRO A 148 -11.10 -12.84 -9.60
CA PRO A 148 -11.08 -14.03 -8.74
C PRO A 148 -9.75 -14.26 -8.01
N GLU A 149 -8.64 -13.87 -8.63
CA GLU A 149 -7.28 -14.03 -8.11
C GLU A 149 -7.04 -13.24 -6.82
N LEU A 150 -7.83 -12.18 -6.58
CA LEU A 150 -7.74 -11.32 -5.40
C LEU A 150 -8.87 -11.56 -4.39
N ALA A 151 -9.84 -12.42 -4.71
CA ALA A 151 -11.00 -12.70 -3.87
C ALA A 151 -10.67 -13.45 -2.56
N THR A 152 -9.40 -13.84 -2.34
CA THR A 152 -8.94 -14.43 -1.07
C THR A 152 -8.48 -13.40 -0.04
N VAL A 153 -8.45 -12.13 -0.39
CA VAL A 153 -8.02 -11.05 0.50
C VAL A 153 -9.22 -10.52 1.28
N ASP A 154 -9.20 -10.74 2.60
CA ASP A 154 -10.28 -10.33 3.50
C ASP A 154 -10.39 -8.82 3.63
N GLU A 155 -9.26 -8.15 3.86
CA GLU A 155 -9.19 -6.70 4.04
C GLU A 155 -7.86 -6.15 3.49
N LEU A 156 -7.95 -5.07 2.73
CA LEU A 156 -6.81 -4.25 2.33
C LEU A 156 -7.14 -2.78 2.56
N ILE A 157 -6.35 -2.12 3.42
CA ILE A 157 -6.52 -0.69 3.72
C ILE A 157 -5.57 0.12 2.85
N VAL A 158 -6.14 1.01 2.04
CA VAL A 158 -5.45 1.83 1.06
C VAL A 158 -5.63 3.31 1.41
N PRO A 159 -4.64 3.93 2.07
CA PRO A 159 -4.61 5.37 2.24
C PRO A 159 -4.28 6.06 0.92
N THR A 160 -5.11 7.00 0.50
CA THR A 160 -4.85 7.79 -0.71
C THR A 160 -5.45 9.20 -0.60
N SER A 161 -4.96 10.09 -1.46
CA SER A 161 -5.50 11.43 -1.62
C SER A 161 -6.98 11.37 -1.99
N TYR A 162 -7.77 12.27 -1.42
CA TYR A 162 -9.20 12.38 -1.65
C TYR A 162 -9.53 13.77 -2.16
N LYS A 163 -10.41 13.86 -3.18
CA LYS A 163 -10.73 15.13 -3.82
C LYS A 163 -11.58 15.99 -2.88
N ALA A 164 -10.94 16.92 -2.18
CA ALA A 164 -11.61 17.88 -1.33
C ALA A 164 -12.48 18.85 -2.16
N LEU A 165 -13.72 19.09 -1.73
CA LEU A 165 -14.65 20.04 -2.36
C LEU A 165 -14.39 21.48 -1.92
N SER A 166 -13.84 21.68 -0.71
CA SER A 166 -13.38 22.97 -0.18
C SER A 166 -12.20 22.76 0.79
N SER A 167 -11.62 23.85 1.29
CA SER A 167 -10.51 23.82 2.26
C SER A 167 -10.81 23.02 3.53
N ASP A 168 -12.06 23.01 3.98
CA ASP A 168 -12.48 22.34 5.23
C ASP A 168 -12.85 20.87 5.02
N HIS A 169 -12.86 20.40 3.76
CA HIS A 169 -13.15 19.00 3.45
C HIS A 169 -11.90 18.13 3.56
N PRO A 170 -12.08 16.82 3.80
CA PRO A 170 -10.99 15.85 3.84
C PRO A 170 -10.15 15.86 2.56
N ALA A 171 -8.82 15.93 2.71
CA ALA A 171 -7.87 15.79 1.61
C ALA A 171 -7.33 14.36 1.47
N PHE A 172 -7.65 13.49 2.43
CA PHE A 172 -7.24 12.08 2.46
C PHE A 172 -8.42 11.19 2.82
N ALA A 173 -8.39 9.95 2.33
CA ALA A 173 -9.34 8.92 2.71
C ALA A 173 -8.61 7.57 2.87
N LEU A 174 -9.21 6.71 3.70
CA LEU A 174 -8.86 5.29 3.75
C LEU A 174 -9.89 4.54 2.90
N PHE A 175 -9.43 3.87 1.85
CA PHE A 175 -10.24 2.94 1.08
C PHE A 175 -10.01 1.55 1.66
N VAL A 176 -11.02 1.01 2.34
CA VAL A 176 -10.97 -0.33 2.94
C VAL A 176 -11.62 -1.30 1.96
N PHE A 177 -10.79 -2.07 1.28
CA PHE A 177 -11.22 -3.08 0.32
C PHE A 177 -11.52 -4.38 1.05
N TYR A 178 -12.73 -4.90 0.89
CA TYR A 178 -13.11 -6.25 1.27
C TYR A 178 -13.20 -7.08 -0.02
N LEU A 179 -12.04 -7.48 -0.56
CA LEU A 179 -11.94 -8.05 -1.90
C LEU A 179 -12.72 -9.36 -2.03
N GLN A 180 -12.72 -10.19 -0.98
CA GLN A 180 -13.54 -11.40 -0.92
C GLN A 180 -15.05 -11.15 -1.08
N ALA A 181 -15.53 -9.98 -0.63
CA ALA A 181 -16.94 -9.61 -0.70
C ALA A 181 -17.29 -8.75 -1.93
N GLY A 182 -16.30 -8.38 -2.75
CA GLY A 182 -16.53 -7.44 -3.85
C GLY A 182 -16.91 -6.03 -3.40
N LEU A 183 -16.36 -5.57 -2.26
CA LEU A 183 -16.72 -4.29 -1.66
C LEU A 183 -15.52 -3.38 -1.42
N VAL A 184 -15.76 -2.07 -1.46
CA VAL A 184 -14.84 -1.04 -0.96
C VAL A 184 -15.59 -0.03 -0.11
N GLN A 185 -15.07 0.25 1.07
CA GLN A 185 -15.57 1.28 1.97
C GLN A 185 -14.65 2.51 1.90
N VAL A 186 -15.23 3.66 1.60
CA VAL A 186 -14.52 4.94 1.53
C VAL A 186 -14.72 5.70 2.84
N LEU A 187 -13.62 5.94 3.56
CA LEU A 187 -13.58 6.61 4.86
C LEU A 187 -12.76 7.91 4.78
N PRO A 188 -13.40 9.05 4.45
CA PRO A 188 -12.72 10.35 4.43
C PRO A 188 -12.22 10.74 5.83
N GLN A 189 -10.98 11.20 5.92
CA GLN A 189 -10.34 11.55 7.18
C GLN A 189 -10.69 13.00 7.55
N LYS A 190 -11.74 13.18 8.37
CA LYS A 190 -12.31 14.49 8.74
C LYS A 190 -11.34 15.41 9.46
N TRP A 191 -10.36 14.82 10.13
CA TRP A 191 -9.29 15.50 10.85
C TRP A 191 -8.10 15.88 9.97
N PHE A 192 -8.09 15.44 8.71
CA PHE A 192 -7.04 15.70 7.73
C PHE A 192 -7.63 16.50 6.56
N THR A 193 -7.75 17.82 6.75
CA THR A 193 -8.43 18.71 5.80
C THR A 193 -7.48 19.32 4.78
N ALA A 194 -8.01 19.80 3.66
CA ALA A 194 -7.21 20.48 2.63
C ALA A 194 -6.54 21.78 3.12
N ALA A 195 -7.11 22.45 4.12
CA ALA A 195 -6.53 23.63 4.75
C ALA A 195 -5.23 23.32 5.52
N GLN A 196 -5.14 22.11 6.10
CA GLN A 196 -4.00 21.67 6.90
C GLN A 196 -2.99 20.88 6.06
N TYR A 197 -3.48 20.18 5.02
CA TYR A 197 -2.66 19.33 4.18
C TYR A 197 -1.59 20.11 3.43
N GLN A 198 -0.34 19.85 3.79
CA GLN A 198 0.82 20.31 3.04
C GLN A 198 1.35 19.17 2.18
N VAL A 199 1.08 19.24 0.87
CA VAL A 199 1.58 18.28 -0.12
C VAL A 199 3.07 18.04 0.07
N GLY A 200 3.47 16.76 0.18
CA GLY A 200 4.86 16.35 0.34
C GLY A 200 5.44 16.52 1.75
N LYS A 201 4.72 17.14 2.68
CA LYS A 201 5.13 17.26 4.10
C LYS A 201 4.30 16.39 5.03
N GLN A 202 3.02 16.18 4.71
CA GLN A 202 2.11 15.36 5.49
C GLN A 202 1.35 14.43 4.57
N TRP A 203 1.15 13.18 4.98
CA TRP A 203 0.33 12.19 4.28
C TRP A 203 0.20 10.94 5.16
N ILE A 204 -0.74 10.07 4.81
CA ILE A 204 -0.93 8.78 5.51
C ILE A 204 -0.22 7.69 4.69
N PRO A 205 1.02 7.30 5.02
CA PRO A 205 1.74 6.26 4.28
C PRO A 205 1.15 4.86 4.48
N ARG A 206 0.63 4.57 5.68
CA ARG A 206 0.15 3.25 6.10
C ARG A 206 -0.91 3.36 7.19
N ALA A 207 -1.86 2.43 7.17
CA ALA A 207 -2.89 2.26 8.17
C ALA A 207 -3.26 0.78 8.28
N ALA A 208 -3.75 0.39 9.46
CA ALA A 208 -4.14 -0.97 9.77
C ALA A 208 -5.36 -0.97 10.71
N ARG A 209 -6.01 -2.13 10.83
CA ARG A 209 -7.09 -2.36 11.80
C ARG A 209 -6.56 -3.18 12.97
N ASP A 210 -6.83 -2.69 14.17
CA ASP A 210 -6.53 -3.44 15.38
C ASP A 210 -7.51 -4.61 15.54
N ARG A 211 -6.98 -5.82 15.76
CA ARG A 211 -7.80 -7.04 15.84
C ARG A 211 -8.65 -7.11 17.11
N GLU A 212 -8.25 -6.42 18.18
CA GLU A 212 -8.96 -6.47 19.46
C GLU A 212 -10.10 -5.45 19.52
N SER A 213 -9.81 -4.19 19.15
CA SER A 213 -10.79 -3.10 19.19
C SER A 213 -11.55 -2.89 17.89
N ASN A 214 -11.12 -3.50 16.78
CA ASN A 214 -11.58 -3.23 15.40
C ASN A 214 -11.42 -1.79 14.92
N ARG A 215 -10.71 -0.94 15.67
CA ARG A 215 -10.45 0.45 15.32
C ARG A 215 -9.29 0.57 14.33
N LEU A 216 -9.37 1.59 13.49
CA LEU A 216 -8.32 1.91 12.54
C LEU A 216 -7.25 2.78 13.21
N PHE A 217 -6.00 2.47 12.94
CA PHE A 217 -4.85 3.24 13.38
C PHE A 217 -3.85 3.35 12.23
N GLY A 218 -2.92 4.30 12.32
CA GLY A 218 -1.96 4.49 11.25
C GLY A 218 -0.92 5.54 11.57
N GLU A 219 -0.07 5.78 10.58
CA GLU A 219 0.94 6.83 10.63
C GLU A 219 0.49 8.00 9.76
N CYS A 220 0.64 9.21 10.27
CA CYS A 220 0.62 10.44 9.50
C CYS A 220 2.05 10.97 9.48
N PHE A 221 2.74 10.78 8.34
CA PHE A 221 4.11 11.25 8.17
C PHE A 221 4.16 12.77 8.41
N GLY A 222 5.19 13.23 9.12
CA GLY A 222 5.33 14.63 9.51
C GLY A 222 4.40 15.08 10.64
N VAL A 223 3.62 14.18 11.26
CA VAL A 223 2.75 14.50 12.40
C VAL A 223 2.84 13.48 13.53
N GLY A 224 2.73 12.18 13.25
CA GLY A 224 2.76 11.14 14.28
C GLY A 224 1.85 9.95 13.99
N THR A 225 1.64 9.12 15.01
CA THR A 225 0.79 7.92 14.94
C THR A 225 -0.59 8.23 15.52
N PHE A 226 -1.64 7.87 14.78
CA PHE A 226 -3.04 8.18 15.11
C PHE A 226 -3.87 6.94 15.38
N LEU A 227 -4.93 7.13 16.17
CA LEU A 227 -6.04 6.20 16.37
C LEU A 227 -7.35 6.88 15.95
N LEU A 228 -8.18 6.20 15.19
CA LEU A 228 -9.49 6.69 14.75
C LEU A 228 -10.62 6.19 15.67
N GLU A 229 -11.71 6.94 15.71
CA GLU A 229 -12.96 6.50 16.32
C GLU A 229 -13.58 5.31 15.58
N GLU A 230 -14.64 4.73 16.14
CA GLU A 230 -15.36 3.59 15.55
C GLU A 230 -15.91 3.91 14.16
N ASP A 231 -16.13 5.19 13.83
CA ASP A 231 -16.55 5.65 12.51
C ASP A 231 -15.44 5.55 11.44
N GLY A 232 -14.19 5.32 11.84
CA GLY A 232 -13.03 5.23 10.95
C GLY A 232 -12.69 6.53 10.19
N CYS A 233 -13.29 7.65 10.57
CA CYS A 233 -13.18 8.94 9.87
C CYS A 233 -12.70 10.06 10.80
N THR A 234 -12.99 9.95 12.11
CA THR A 234 -12.68 10.96 13.12
C THR A 234 -11.46 10.54 13.92
N LEU A 235 -10.56 11.50 14.21
CA LEU A 235 -9.41 11.25 15.07
C LEU A 235 -9.88 11.13 16.52
N ALA A 236 -9.53 10.03 17.17
CA ALA A 236 -9.77 9.84 18.58
C ALA A 236 -8.61 10.39 19.42
N GLU A 237 -7.40 9.93 19.11
CA GLU A 237 -6.19 10.37 19.81
C GLU A 237 -4.93 10.20 18.94
N TRP A 238 -3.89 10.94 19.32
CA TRP A 238 -2.54 10.73 18.84
C TRP A 238 -1.83 9.77 19.79
N ILE A 239 -1.53 8.57 19.32
CA ILE A 239 -0.76 7.55 20.06
C ILE A 239 0.67 8.05 20.32
N GLU A 240 1.20 8.79 19.35
CA GLU A 240 2.50 9.44 19.43
C GLU A 240 2.49 10.65 18.51
N LYS A 241 2.99 11.78 18.98
CA LYS A 241 3.23 12.95 18.12
C LYS A 241 4.70 12.96 17.74
N GLY A 242 4.98 13.04 16.45
CA GLY A 242 6.30 13.42 15.96
C GLY A 242 6.66 14.80 16.49
N VAL A 243 7.91 14.96 16.92
CA VAL A 243 8.47 16.26 17.34
C VAL A 243 8.66 17.16 16.13
#